data_AF-A0A959GY88-F1
#
_entry.id   AF-A0A959GY88-F1
#
_cell.length_a   1.000
_cell.length_b   1.000
_cell.length_c   1.000
_cell.angle_alpha   90.00
_cell.angle_beta   90.00
_cell.angle_gamma   90.00
#
_symmetry.space_group_name_H-M   'P 1'
#
loop_
_entity.id
_entity.type
_entity.pdbx_description
1 polymer ?
#
loop_
_entity_poly.entity_id
_entity_poly.type
_entity_poly.pdbx_seq_one_letter_code
_entity_poly.pdbx_strand_id
1 'polypeptide(L)'
;MKTKRILAACAGILLLLQFFPIDKDSPVAASSLGLEALYNPPEQVMKLLRNACYDCHSNDTDYPWYARIQPVGWWIQDHVEEGRERFNFSTFATFSDEDRAEVLKYCGKAILNDRMPLKSYQWGHPEARLGDHEKELLVDWLKRASIGSTAQRFVAHPEPDPCGESDEDPDCCFAGMPDSVGSDMYIASKDEPGDRLRINGRVFKADGKTPYPGVLIYAYHTDAAGIYPKKGNETGIRKWHGYLHGWCRTDADG
;
A
#
# COMPACT_ATOMS: atom_id res chain seq x y z
N MET A 1 -8.90 19.74 -56.92
CA MET A 1 -7.84 18.80 -57.37
C MET A 1 -6.59 18.84 -56.49
N LYS A 2 -6.07 20.01 -56.09
CA LYS A 2 -4.86 20.12 -55.25
C LYS A 2 -5.01 19.44 -53.88
N THR A 3 -6.12 19.66 -53.16
CA THR A 3 -6.37 19.05 -51.84
C THR A 3 -6.43 17.52 -51.88
N LYS A 4 -7.05 16.93 -52.91
CA LYS A 4 -7.12 15.48 -53.09
C LYS A 4 -5.73 14.86 -53.31
N ARG A 5 -4.84 15.56 -54.02
CA ARG A 5 -3.44 15.13 -54.24
C ARG A 5 -2.61 15.24 -52.96
N ILE A 6 -2.83 16.28 -52.15
CA ILE A 6 -2.16 16.46 -50.85
C ILE A 6 -2.59 15.36 -49.88
N LEU A 7 -3.90 15.09 -49.75
CA LEU A 7 -4.41 14.04 -48.87
C LEU A 7 -3.89 12.65 -49.28
N ALA A 8 -3.86 12.36 -50.59
CA ALA A 8 -3.31 11.10 -51.10
C ALA A 8 -1.80 10.98 -50.80
N ALA A 9 -1.04 12.06 -50.92
CA ALA A 9 0.37 12.07 -50.57
C ALA A 9 0.60 11.84 -49.07
N CYS A 10 -0.17 12.51 -48.19
CA CYS A 10 -0.10 12.30 -46.74
C CYS A 10 -0.46 10.87 -46.36
N ALA A 11 -1.51 10.29 -46.95
CA ALA A 11 -1.89 8.90 -46.74
C ALA A 11 -0.79 7.94 -47.20
N GLY A 12 -0.18 8.19 -48.36
CA GLY A 12 0.97 7.42 -48.85
C GLY A 12 2.15 7.47 -47.89
N ILE A 13 2.47 8.65 -47.34
CA ILE A 13 3.53 8.79 -46.33
C ILE A 13 3.19 8.00 -45.07
N LEU A 14 1.99 8.16 -44.50
CA LEU A 14 1.58 7.43 -43.29
C LEU A 14 1.63 5.91 -43.47
N LEU A 15 1.30 5.40 -44.66
CA LEU A 15 1.46 3.98 -45.01
C LEU A 15 2.92 3.54 -45.07
N LEU A 16 3.80 4.38 -45.66
CA LEU A 16 5.25 4.10 -45.69
C LEU A 16 5.88 4.09 -44.29
N LEU A 17 5.42 4.95 -43.37
CA LEU A 17 5.93 4.98 -41.99
C LEU A 17 5.65 3.66 -41.24
N GLN A 18 4.60 2.90 -41.59
CA GLN A 18 4.28 1.64 -40.90
C GLN A 18 5.33 0.54 -41.09
N PHE A 19 6.22 0.66 -42.10
CA PHE A 19 7.29 -0.31 -42.35
C PHE A 19 8.47 -0.20 -41.38
N PHE A 20 8.43 0.78 -40.46
CA PHE A 20 9.48 1.04 -39.49
C PHE A 20 8.91 0.95 -38.07
N PRO A 21 8.54 -0.26 -37.59
CA PRO A 21 7.94 -0.43 -36.27
C PRO A 21 8.95 -0.21 -35.14
N ILE A 22 8.43 0.09 -33.94
CA ILE A 22 9.21 0.13 -32.71
C ILE A 22 9.58 -1.27 -32.23
N ASP A 23 10.77 -1.40 -31.66
CA ASP A 23 11.16 -2.56 -30.87
C ASP A 23 10.45 -2.51 -29.51
N LYS A 24 9.82 -3.63 -29.14
CA LYS A 24 9.09 -3.77 -27.86
C LYS A 24 9.75 -4.80 -26.97
N ASP A 25 10.80 -5.47 -27.46
CA ASP A 25 11.57 -6.41 -26.68
C ASP A 25 12.34 -5.60 -25.64
N SER A 26 11.99 -5.81 -24.38
CA SER A 26 12.68 -5.14 -23.28
C SER A 26 13.85 -6.01 -22.82
N PRO A 27 14.99 -5.40 -22.43
CA PRO A 27 16.13 -6.18 -21.97
C PRO A 27 15.73 -7.02 -20.76
N VAL A 28 16.02 -8.32 -20.80
CA VAL A 28 15.78 -9.22 -19.68
C VAL A 28 16.78 -8.88 -18.58
N ALA A 29 16.38 -8.02 -17.65
CA ALA A 29 17.13 -7.82 -16.42
C ALA A 29 16.93 -9.05 -15.54
N ALA A 30 17.99 -9.48 -14.84
CA ALA A 30 17.84 -10.52 -13.82
C ALA A 30 16.84 -10.04 -12.77
N SER A 31 15.86 -10.86 -12.41
CA SER A 31 14.81 -10.49 -11.44
C SER A 31 15.38 -9.99 -10.12
N SER A 32 16.56 -10.49 -9.73
CA SER A 32 17.31 -10.08 -8.54
C SER A 32 17.79 -8.62 -8.55
N LEU A 33 17.82 -7.95 -9.71
CA LEU A 33 18.25 -6.55 -9.83
C LEU A 33 17.09 -5.55 -9.72
N GLY A 34 15.85 -6.05 -9.70
CA GLY A 34 14.67 -5.21 -9.67
C GLY A 34 14.40 -4.58 -8.30
N LEU A 35 13.66 -3.48 -8.29
CA LEU A 35 13.15 -2.83 -7.07
C LEU A 35 12.36 -3.82 -6.20
N GLU A 36 11.54 -4.67 -6.81
CA GLU A 36 10.73 -5.68 -6.12
C GLU A 36 11.61 -6.65 -5.32
N ALA A 37 12.67 -7.17 -5.94
CA ALA A 37 13.60 -8.08 -5.25
C ALA A 37 14.41 -7.38 -4.15
N LEU A 38 14.73 -6.09 -4.33
CA LEU A 38 15.56 -5.34 -3.38
C LEU A 38 14.78 -4.86 -2.15
N TYR A 39 13.52 -4.48 -2.33
CA TYR A 39 12.71 -3.84 -1.27
C TYR A 39 11.51 -4.68 -0.81
N ASN A 40 11.17 -5.78 -1.48
CA ASN A 40 9.99 -6.62 -1.16
C ASN A 40 8.73 -5.82 -0.75
N PRO A 41 8.22 -4.93 -1.63
CA PRO A 41 7.12 -4.05 -1.26
C PRO A 41 5.84 -4.86 -0.98
N PRO A 42 4.93 -4.38 -0.11
CA PRO A 42 3.62 -5.01 0.07
C PRO A 42 2.91 -5.21 -1.27
N GLU A 43 2.09 -6.25 -1.40
CA GLU A 43 1.38 -6.57 -2.64
C GLU A 43 0.56 -5.37 -3.16
N GLN A 44 -0.12 -4.65 -2.26
CA GLN A 44 -0.89 -3.46 -2.61
C GLN A 44 -0.01 -2.35 -3.20
N VAL A 45 1.19 -2.13 -2.64
CA VAL A 45 2.15 -1.15 -3.16
C VAL A 45 2.71 -1.60 -4.51
N MET A 46 3.03 -2.89 -4.65
CA MET A 46 3.48 -3.46 -5.92
C MET A 46 2.44 -3.29 -7.03
N LYS A 47 1.16 -3.49 -6.72
CA LYS A 47 0.06 -3.27 -7.66
C LYS A 47 0.01 -1.81 -8.14
N LEU A 48 0.14 -0.85 -7.23
CA LEU A 48 0.18 0.58 -7.58
C LEU A 48 1.41 0.90 -8.43
N LEU A 49 2.59 0.41 -8.07
CA LEU A 49 3.82 0.61 -8.83
C LEU A 49 3.70 0.05 -10.26
N ARG A 50 3.13 -1.15 -10.41
CA ARG A 50 2.92 -1.78 -11.72
C ARG A 50 1.99 -0.96 -12.59
N ASN A 51 0.83 -0.58 -12.07
CA ASN A 51 -0.18 0.17 -12.83
C ASN A 51 0.24 1.61 -13.15
N ALA A 52 1.00 2.26 -12.27
CA ALA A 52 1.25 3.70 -12.34
C ALA A 52 2.66 4.06 -12.83
N CYS A 53 3.63 3.14 -12.76
CA CYS A 53 5.04 3.49 -12.95
C CYS A 53 5.82 2.52 -13.86
N TYR A 54 5.54 1.22 -13.82
CA TYR A 54 6.39 0.21 -14.47
C TYR A 54 6.42 0.35 -15.99
N ASP A 55 5.32 0.75 -16.62
CA ASP A 55 5.26 0.89 -18.08
C ASP A 55 6.29 1.87 -18.65
N CYS A 56 6.65 2.91 -17.89
CA CYS A 56 7.62 3.93 -18.34
C CYS A 56 8.97 3.86 -17.61
N HIS A 57 9.03 3.26 -16.42
CA HIS A 57 10.21 3.24 -15.57
C HIS A 57 10.74 1.83 -15.29
N SER A 58 10.38 0.83 -16.09
CA SER A 58 10.91 -0.53 -15.97
C SER A 58 11.07 -1.18 -17.34
N ASN A 59 11.74 -2.33 -17.40
CA ASN A 59 11.77 -3.19 -18.59
C ASN A 59 10.47 -4.00 -18.77
N ASP A 60 9.50 -3.88 -17.88
CA ASP A 60 8.20 -4.54 -17.96
C ASP A 60 7.18 -3.51 -18.46
N THR A 61 7.19 -3.24 -19.77
CA THR A 61 6.30 -2.25 -20.41
C THR A 61 5.20 -2.94 -21.18
N ASP A 62 3.95 -2.71 -20.79
CA ASP A 62 2.79 -3.13 -21.56
C ASP A 62 2.43 -2.08 -22.62
N TYR A 63 2.90 -2.30 -23.85
CA TYR A 63 2.64 -1.37 -24.95
C TYR A 63 1.18 -1.46 -25.42
N PRO A 64 0.42 -0.35 -25.42
CA PRO A 64 -0.94 -0.34 -25.92
C PRO A 64 -0.98 -0.64 -27.42
N TRP A 65 -2.11 -1.17 -27.91
CA TRP A 65 -2.25 -1.61 -29.31
C TRP A 65 -1.89 -0.52 -30.35
N TYR A 66 -2.15 0.75 -30.03
CA TYR A 66 -1.85 1.88 -30.91
C TYR A 66 -0.35 2.21 -31.00
N ALA A 67 0.49 1.68 -30.11
CA ALA A 67 1.95 1.76 -30.25
C ALA A 67 2.48 1.00 -31.48
N ARG A 68 1.63 0.20 -32.14
CA ARG A 68 1.92 -0.44 -33.42
C ARG A 68 1.74 0.49 -34.63
N ILE A 69 1.14 1.66 -34.43
CA ILE A 69 0.80 2.60 -35.51
C ILE A 69 1.78 3.77 -35.51
N GLN A 70 2.53 3.96 -36.60
CA GLN A 70 3.47 5.08 -36.71
C GLN A 70 2.80 6.36 -37.20
N PRO A 71 3.22 7.55 -36.72
CA PRO A 71 4.38 7.82 -35.84
C PRO A 71 4.07 7.75 -34.33
N VAL A 72 2.86 7.35 -33.93
CA VAL A 72 2.47 7.31 -32.52
C VAL A 72 3.33 6.32 -31.72
N GLY A 73 3.67 5.18 -32.31
CA GLY A 73 4.59 4.22 -31.71
C GLY A 73 5.95 4.82 -31.38
N TRP A 74 6.60 5.50 -32.32
CA TRP A 74 7.89 6.18 -32.09
C TRP A 74 7.81 7.21 -30.98
N TRP A 75 6.73 8.00 -30.97
CA TRP A 75 6.52 8.98 -29.91
C TRP A 75 6.42 8.30 -28.53
N ILE A 76 5.65 7.21 -28.41
CA ILE A 76 5.55 6.46 -27.15
C ILE A 76 6.90 5.86 -26.74
N GLN A 77 7.62 5.26 -27.69
CA GLN A 77 8.92 4.66 -27.45
C GLN A 77 9.91 5.69 -26.89
N ASP A 78 9.99 6.86 -27.51
CA ASP A 78 10.86 7.97 -27.07
C ASP A 78 10.58 8.39 -25.62
N HIS A 79 9.29 8.49 -25.24
CA HIS A 79 8.89 8.79 -23.84
C HIS A 79 9.25 7.68 -22.86
N VAL A 80 9.09 6.41 -23.25
CA VAL A 80 9.47 5.26 -22.40
C VAL A 80 10.99 5.19 -22.25
N GLU A 81 11.75 5.45 -23.32
CA GLU A 81 13.21 5.53 -23.28
C GLU A 81 13.69 6.66 -22.38
N GLU A 82 13.16 7.89 -22.52
CA GLU A 82 13.49 9.01 -21.62
C GLU A 82 13.16 8.67 -20.16
N GLY A 83 12.00 8.04 -19.91
CA GLY A 83 11.58 7.62 -18.57
C GLY A 83 12.58 6.65 -17.92
N ARG A 84 13.02 5.63 -18.68
CA ARG A 84 13.99 4.61 -18.25
C ARG A 84 15.41 5.17 -18.09
N GLU A 85 15.80 6.16 -18.90
CA GLU A 85 17.10 6.83 -18.80
C GLU A 85 17.26 7.61 -17.49
N ARG A 86 16.16 8.16 -16.95
CA ARG A 86 16.21 8.83 -15.63
C ARG A 86 16.38 7.83 -14.51
N PHE A 87 15.63 6.73 -14.54
CA PHE A 87 15.79 5.59 -13.66
C PHE A 87 15.01 4.38 -14.18
N ASN A 88 15.47 3.18 -13.81
CA ASN A 88 14.86 1.93 -14.23
C ASN A 88 14.69 0.96 -13.05
N PHE A 89 13.44 0.63 -12.71
CA PHE A 89 13.08 -0.27 -11.63
C PHE A 89 13.49 -1.72 -11.87
N SER A 90 13.71 -2.16 -13.12
CA SER A 90 14.21 -3.50 -13.41
C SER A 90 15.70 -3.66 -13.13
N THR A 91 16.43 -2.55 -13.05
CA THR A 91 17.87 -2.53 -12.73
C THR A 91 18.17 -1.72 -11.48
N PHE A 92 17.19 -1.52 -10.61
CA PHE A 92 17.29 -0.58 -9.49
C PHE A 92 18.45 -0.90 -8.54
N ALA A 93 18.80 -2.18 -8.38
CA ALA A 93 19.91 -2.62 -7.55
C ALA A 93 21.30 -2.21 -8.07
N THR A 94 21.42 -1.75 -9.33
CA THR A 94 22.70 -1.28 -9.89
C THR A 94 23.06 0.14 -9.46
N PHE A 95 22.08 0.89 -8.94
CA PHE A 95 22.28 2.25 -8.45
C PHE A 95 22.97 2.24 -7.09
N SER A 96 23.68 3.32 -6.74
CA SER A 96 24.20 3.48 -5.38
C SER A 96 23.05 3.60 -4.36
N ASP A 97 23.34 3.34 -3.09
CA ASP A 97 22.35 3.49 -2.02
C ASP A 97 21.80 4.92 -1.94
N GLU A 98 22.66 5.91 -2.17
CA GLU A 98 22.33 7.33 -2.23
C GLU A 98 21.41 7.65 -3.42
N ASP A 99 21.75 7.16 -4.61
CA ASP A 99 20.95 7.39 -5.83
C ASP A 99 19.57 6.75 -5.71
N ARG A 100 19.48 5.53 -5.18
CA ARG A 100 18.18 4.88 -4.92
C ARG A 100 17.34 5.71 -3.97
N ALA A 101 17.92 6.21 -2.89
CA ALA A 101 17.22 7.07 -1.95
C ALA A 101 16.74 8.38 -2.59
N GLU A 102 17.54 8.98 -3.47
CA GLU A 102 17.17 10.19 -4.21
C GLU A 102 16.01 9.93 -5.18
N VAL A 103 16.08 8.85 -5.96
CA VAL A 103 15.00 8.44 -6.89
C VAL A 103 13.69 8.22 -6.13
N LEU A 104 13.71 7.46 -5.02
CA LEU A 104 12.49 7.20 -4.24
C LEU A 104 11.89 8.49 -3.65
N LYS A 105 12.73 9.42 -3.17
CA LYS A 105 12.28 10.75 -2.73
C LYS A 105 11.69 11.56 -3.87
N TYR A 106 12.30 11.50 -5.04
CA TYR A 106 11.81 12.17 -6.24
C TYR A 106 10.45 11.62 -6.67
N CYS A 107 10.27 10.30 -6.71
CA CYS A 107 8.99 9.65 -7.00
C CYS A 107 7.89 10.14 -6.04
N GLY A 108 8.16 10.12 -4.73
CA GLY A 108 7.21 10.59 -3.72
C GLY A 108 6.82 12.06 -3.93
N LYS A 109 7.78 12.93 -4.23
CA LYS A 109 7.51 14.34 -4.57
C LYS A 109 6.72 14.49 -5.87
N ALA A 110 7.01 13.69 -6.89
CA ALA A 110 6.31 13.75 -8.18
C ALA A 110 4.83 13.37 -8.03
N ILE A 111 4.53 12.35 -7.22
CA ILE A 111 3.16 11.94 -6.91
C ILE A 111 2.42 13.02 -6.12
N LEU A 112 3.03 13.54 -5.05
CA LEU A 112 2.42 14.58 -4.20
C LEU A 112 2.13 15.89 -4.95
N ASN A 113 2.90 16.19 -5.99
CA ASN A 113 2.72 17.40 -6.80
C ASN A 113 1.93 17.12 -8.10
N ASP A 114 1.24 15.98 -8.21
CA ASP A 114 0.46 15.57 -9.38
C ASP A 114 1.24 15.64 -10.71
N ARG A 115 2.56 15.47 -10.65
CA ARG A 115 3.43 15.39 -11.82
C ARG A 115 3.46 13.99 -12.40
N MET A 116 3.29 12.98 -11.55
CA MET A 116 3.23 11.58 -11.94
C MET A 116 2.05 10.87 -11.26
N PRO A 117 1.37 9.95 -11.95
CA PRO A 117 1.50 9.66 -13.38
C PRO A 117 1.00 10.83 -14.24
N LEU A 118 1.49 10.96 -15.48
CA LEU A 118 1.11 12.06 -16.37
C LEU A 118 -0.40 12.05 -16.63
N LYS A 119 -1.06 13.21 -16.59
CA LYS A 119 -2.51 13.31 -16.86
C LYS A 119 -2.90 12.79 -18.26
N SER A 120 -2.02 12.96 -19.24
CA SER A 120 -2.19 12.40 -20.59
C SER A 120 -2.19 10.88 -20.60
N TYR A 121 -1.29 10.26 -19.81
CA TYR A 121 -1.23 8.81 -19.64
C TYR A 121 -2.50 8.28 -18.96
N GLN A 122 -2.90 8.92 -17.86
CA GLN A 122 -4.11 8.58 -17.11
C GLN A 122 -5.40 8.63 -17.95
N TRP A 123 -5.42 9.36 -19.07
CA TRP A 123 -6.59 9.36 -19.96
C TRP A 123 -6.78 8.03 -20.69
N GLY A 124 -5.70 7.40 -21.14
CA GLY A 124 -5.71 6.07 -21.75
C GLY A 124 -5.60 4.91 -20.76
N HIS A 125 -5.10 5.20 -19.55
CA HIS A 125 -4.79 4.24 -18.49
C HIS A 125 -5.48 4.66 -17.18
N PRO A 126 -6.80 4.48 -17.04
CA PRO A 126 -7.54 4.84 -15.83
C PRO A 126 -7.01 4.12 -14.57
N GLU A 127 -6.48 2.91 -14.70
CA GLU A 127 -5.82 2.12 -13.66
C GLU A 127 -4.55 2.76 -13.09
N ALA A 128 -3.93 3.68 -13.83
CA ALA A 128 -2.78 4.47 -13.38
C ALA A 128 -3.19 5.70 -12.55
N ARG A 129 -4.49 5.99 -12.43
CA ARG A 129 -4.96 7.12 -11.61
C ARG A 129 -4.89 6.73 -10.14
N LEU A 130 -4.02 7.40 -9.41
CA LEU A 130 -3.91 7.24 -7.96
C LEU A 130 -4.97 8.09 -7.24
N GLY A 131 -5.87 7.45 -6.50
CA GLY A 131 -6.76 8.11 -5.54
C GLY A 131 -6.00 8.62 -4.31
N ASP A 132 -6.65 9.42 -3.47
CA ASP A 132 -5.97 10.06 -2.32
C ASP A 132 -5.36 9.04 -1.36
N HIS A 133 -6.09 7.97 -1.05
CA HIS A 133 -5.59 6.88 -0.21
C HIS A 133 -4.41 6.12 -0.85
N GLU A 134 -4.49 5.84 -2.16
CA GLU A 134 -3.41 5.15 -2.89
C GLU A 134 -2.15 6.01 -2.99
N LYS A 135 -2.31 7.33 -3.18
CA LYS A 135 -1.20 8.30 -3.13
C LYS A 135 -0.55 8.29 -1.76
N GLU A 136 -1.33 8.32 -0.69
CA GLU A 136 -0.81 8.29 0.68
C GLU A 136 -0.01 7.01 0.93
N LEU A 137 -0.60 5.83 0.64
CA LEU A 137 0.04 4.53 0.78
C LEU A 137 1.38 4.46 0.03
N LEU A 138 1.37 4.84 -1.25
CA LEU A 138 2.55 4.75 -2.11
C LEU A 138 3.65 5.74 -1.69
N VAL A 139 3.29 7.00 -1.39
CA VAL A 139 4.25 8.02 -0.96
C VAL A 139 4.87 7.67 0.39
N ASP A 140 4.08 7.16 1.32
CA ASP A 140 4.55 6.73 2.63
C ASP A 140 5.53 5.55 2.52
N TRP A 141 5.22 4.56 1.67
CA TRP A 141 6.15 3.48 1.36
C TRP A 141 7.45 3.99 0.72
N LEU A 142 7.36 4.87 -0.29
CA LEU A 142 8.54 5.47 -0.95
C LEU A 142 9.43 6.23 0.03
N LYS A 143 8.82 7.00 0.96
CA LYS A 143 9.55 7.72 2.01
C LYS A 143 10.33 6.76 2.90
N ARG A 144 9.70 5.69 3.39
CA ARG A 144 10.37 4.67 4.21
C ARG A 144 11.51 3.98 3.45
N ALA A 145 11.24 3.55 2.23
CA ALA A 145 12.23 2.91 1.37
C ALA A 145 13.44 3.83 1.09
N SER A 146 13.23 5.14 1.03
CA SER A 146 14.32 6.13 0.79
C SER A 146 15.23 6.41 1.98
N ILE A 147 14.82 6.03 3.21
CA ILE A 147 15.59 6.26 4.43
C ILE A 147 16.40 5.01 4.80
N GLY A 148 16.00 3.84 4.30
CA GLY A 148 16.69 2.56 4.48
C GLY A 148 17.63 2.24 3.32
N SER A 149 18.86 2.74 3.40
CA SER A 149 20.00 2.07 2.76
C SER A 149 20.34 0.83 3.59
N THR A 150 20.68 -0.28 2.95
CA THR A 150 21.00 -1.60 3.54
C THR A 150 19.80 -2.51 3.86
N ALA A 151 19.92 -3.74 3.37
CA ALA A 151 19.03 -4.90 3.43
C ALA A 151 18.69 -5.41 4.85
N GLN A 152 18.33 -4.55 5.79
CA GLN A 152 18.09 -4.91 7.20
C GLN A 152 16.89 -4.23 7.86
N ARG A 153 15.90 -3.82 7.07
CA ARG A 153 14.56 -3.42 7.58
C ARG A 153 13.36 -4.06 6.88
N PHE A 154 13.60 -4.91 5.88
CA PHE A 154 12.60 -5.86 5.39
C PHE A 154 12.80 -7.20 6.10
N VAL A 155 12.68 -7.18 7.44
CA VAL A 155 11.97 -8.29 8.07
C VAL A 155 10.63 -8.32 7.35
N ALA A 156 10.16 -9.50 6.93
CA ALA A 156 8.79 -9.70 6.51
C ALA A 156 7.91 -8.72 7.27
N HIS A 157 7.08 -7.94 6.56
CA HIS A 157 6.08 -7.09 7.20
C HIS A 157 5.57 -7.87 8.42
N PRO A 158 5.60 -7.34 9.67
CA PRO A 158 4.52 -7.77 10.54
C PRO A 158 3.30 -7.47 9.68
N GLU A 159 2.54 -8.52 9.34
CA GLU A 159 1.37 -8.44 8.49
C GLU A 159 0.69 -7.08 8.68
N PRO A 160 0.30 -6.38 7.58
CA PRO A 160 -0.23 -5.02 7.66
C PRO A 160 -1.12 -4.95 8.89
N ASP A 161 -0.72 -4.18 9.93
CA ASP A 161 -1.30 -4.20 11.29
C ASP A 161 -2.79 -4.49 11.12
N PRO A 162 -3.26 -5.74 11.28
CA PRO A 162 -4.57 -6.16 10.76
C PRO A 162 -5.72 -5.43 11.47
N CYS A 163 -5.32 -4.63 12.46
CA CYS A 163 -6.07 -3.87 13.42
C CYS A 163 -5.91 -2.35 13.17
N GLY A 164 -5.56 -1.95 11.94
CA GLY A 164 -5.26 -0.56 11.56
C GLY A 164 -6.26 0.10 10.62
N GLU A 165 -7.23 -0.65 10.07
CA GLU A 165 -8.22 -0.15 9.10
C GLU A 165 -9.65 -0.32 9.62
N SER A 166 -10.66 0.22 8.94
CA SER A 166 -12.05 0.26 9.43
C SER A 166 -12.80 -1.08 9.40
N ASP A 167 -12.25 -2.10 8.75
CA ASP A 167 -12.84 -3.44 8.60
C ASP A 167 -11.99 -4.48 9.35
N GLU A 168 -11.82 -4.27 10.66
CA GLU A 168 -10.88 -5.03 11.51
C GLU A 168 -11.30 -6.49 11.73
N ASP A 169 -10.31 -7.40 11.68
CA ASP A 169 -10.47 -8.78 12.15
C ASP A 169 -10.83 -8.78 13.65
N PRO A 170 -11.89 -9.48 14.11
CA PRO A 170 -12.23 -9.59 15.52
C PRO A 170 -11.06 -10.02 16.43
N ASP A 171 -10.11 -10.80 15.90
CA ASP A 171 -8.94 -11.27 16.65
C ASP A 171 -8.01 -10.13 17.06
N CYS A 172 -8.10 -8.97 16.40
CA CYS A 172 -7.39 -7.74 16.78
C CYS A 172 -7.71 -7.23 18.17
N CYS A 173 -8.91 -7.50 18.67
CA CYS A 173 -9.28 -7.18 20.03
C CYS A 173 -8.36 -7.88 21.05
N PHE A 174 -7.75 -9.00 20.69
CA PHE A 174 -6.90 -9.82 21.56
C PHE A 174 -5.40 -9.63 21.31
N ALA A 175 -5.02 -8.72 20.40
CA ALA A 175 -3.63 -8.38 20.14
C ALA A 175 -2.97 -7.75 21.38
N GLY A 176 -1.89 -8.37 21.87
CA GLY A 176 -1.18 -7.91 23.07
C GLY A 176 -1.85 -8.30 24.41
N MET A 177 -2.87 -9.17 24.36
CA MET A 177 -3.40 -9.81 25.57
C MET A 177 -2.28 -10.65 26.23
N PRO A 178 -2.16 -10.64 27.58
CA PRO A 178 -1.25 -11.53 28.28
C PRO A 178 -1.54 -13.02 27.97
N ASP A 179 -0.50 -13.86 27.98
CA ASP A 179 -0.63 -15.32 27.72
C ASP A 179 -1.61 -16.02 28.66
N SER A 180 -1.82 -15.44 29.85
CA SER A 180 -2.77 -15.92 30.85
C SER A 180 -3.59 -14.76 31.39
N VAL A 181 -4.92 -14.91 31.35
CA VAL A 181 -5.90 -13.98 31.92
C VAL A 181 -6.89 -14.76 32.78
N GLY A 182 -7.27 -14.20 33.92
CA GLY A 182 -8.27 -14.78 34.83
C GLY A 182 -9.70 -14.38 34.48
N SER A 183 -10.67 -14.77 35.31
CA SER A 183 -12.08 -14.35 35.16
C SER A 183 -12.35 -12.92 35.63
N ASP A 184 -11.45 -12.33 36.41
CA ASP A 184 -11.49 -10.92 36.77
C ASP A 184 -10.68 -10.07 35.78
N MET A 185 -11.28 -8.98 35.32
CA MET A 185 -10.66 -7.95 34.48
C MET A 185 -10.70 -6.61 35.20
N TYR A 186 -9.56 -5.91 35.20
CA TYR A 186 -9.42 -4.55 35.73
C TYR A 186 -9.04 -3.62 34.59
N ILE A 187 -9.98 -2.79 34.15
CA ILE A 187 -9.78 -1.85 33.03
C ILE A 187 -9.18 -0.53 33.52
N ALA A 188 -9.81 0.09 34.50
CA ALA A 188 -9.37 1.35 35.08
C ALA A 188 -8.43 1.12 36.28
N SER A 189 -7.36 1.91 36.35
CA SER A 189 -6.46 1.90 37.51
C SER A 189 -7.15 2.48 38.76
N LYS A 190 -6.57 2.24 39.95
CA LYS A 190 -7.08 2.82 41.21
C LYS A 190 -7.05 4.34 41.24
N ASP A 191 -6.18 4.95 40.43
CA ASP A 191 -6.00 6.39 40.35
C ASP A 191 -6.78 7.01 39.18
N GLU A 192 -7.43 6.19 38.35
CA GLU A 192 -8.23 6.66 37.22
C GLU A 192 -9.46 7.44 37.74
N PRO A 193 -9.69 8.70 37.29
CA PRO A 193 -10.86 9.48 37.71
C PRO A 193 -12.20 8.84 37.31
N GLY A 194 -13.23 9.06 38.13
CA GLY A 194 -14.60 8.62 37.86
C GLY A 194 -15.17 7.67 38.91
N ASP A 195 -16.46 7.37 38.77
CA ASP A 195 -17.17 6.47 39.67
C ASP A 195 -16.76 5.01 39.43
N ARG A 196 -16.62 4.24 40.52
CA ARG A 196 -16.20 2.84 40.45
C ARG A 196 -17.38 1.95 40.07
N LEU A 197 -17.25 1.26 38.94
CA LEU A 197 -18.24 0.31 38.42
C LEU A 197 -17.70 -1.12 38.48
N ARG A 198 -18.54 -2.05 38.94
CA ARG A 198 -18.31 -3.50 38.82
C ARG A 198 -19.39 -4.10 37.93
N ILE A 199 -18.97 -4.79 36.87
CA ILE A 199 -19.84 -5.56 35.99
C ILE A 199 -19.55 -7.04 36.24
N ASN A 200 -20.59 -7.83 36.46
CA ASN A 200 -20.48 -9.28 36.56
C ASN A 200 -21.58 -9.94 35.70
N GLY A 201 -21.33 -11.17 35.28
CA GLY A 201 -22.22 -11.90 34.39
C GLY A 201 -21.77 -13.34 34.24
N ARG A 202 -22.54 -14.10 33.46
CA ARG A 202 -22.17 -15.45 33.03
C ARG A 202 -22.39 -15.63 31.53
N VAL A 203 -21.50 -16.36 30.87
CA VAL A 203 -21.63 -16.73 29.46
C VAL A 203 -22.15 -18.16 29.36
N PHE A 204 -23.20 -18.33 28.57
CA PHE A 204 -23.81 -19.62 28.30
C PHE A 204 -23.59 -20.04 26.85
N LYS A 205 -23.67 -21.34 26.58
CA LYS A 205 -23.76 -21.88 25.22
C LYS A 205 -25.09 -21.45 24.57
N ALA A 206 -25.26 -21.77 23.29
CA ALA A 206 -26.47 -21.43 22.52
C ALA A 206 -27.79 -21.94 23.13
N ASP A 207 -27.73 -22.91 24.05
CA ASP A 207 -28.88 -23.41 24.81
C ASP A 207 -29.37 -22.47 25.93
N GLY A 208 -28.60 -21.41 26.24
CA GLY A 208 -28.91 -20.43 27.29
C GLY A 208 -28.86 -20.97 28.72
N LYS A 209 -28.34 -22.18 28.94
CA LYS A 209 -28.36 -22.87 30.25
C LYS A 209 -27.00 -23.43 30.65
N THR A 210 -26.24 -23.96 29.70
CA THR A 210 -24.96 -24.60 29.96
C THR A 210 -23.87 -23.52 30.03
N PRO A 211 -23.14 -23.38 31.15
CA PRO A 211 -22.00 -22.48 31.22
C PRO A 211 -20.99 -22.71 30.10
N TYR A 212 -20.42 -21.63 29.60
CA TYR A 212 -19.41 -21.67 28.54
C TYR A 212 -18.05 -21.23 29.08
N PRO A 213 -17.26 -22.16 29.66
CA PRO A 213 -15.93 -21.86 30.17
C PRO A 213 -14.94 -21.58 29.04
N GLY A 214 -13.93 -20.76 29.31
CA GLY A 214 -12.81 -20.51 28.40
C GLY A 214 -13.08 -19.48 27.30
N VAL A 215 -14.26 -18.87 27.27
CA VAL A 215 -14.59 -17.73 26.40
C VAL A 215 -13.77 -16.51 26.81
N LEU A 216 -13.02 -15.96 25.84
CA LEU A 216 -12.31 -14.70 25.99
C LEU A 216 -13.26 -13.52 25.82
N ILE A 217 -13.17 -12.56 26.73
CA ILE A 217 -13.95 -11.33 26.72
C ILE A 217 -12.97 -10.17 26.64
N TYR A 218 -13.18 -9.29 25.67
CA TYR A 218 -12.52 -8.01 25.57
C TYR A 218 -13.54 -6.90 25.84
N ALA A 219 -13.16 -5.91 26.64
CA ALA A 219 -14.00 -4.75 26.90
C ALA A 219 -13.17 -3.47 26.98
N TYR A 220 -13.80 -2.36 26.62
CA TYR A 220 -13.19 -1.03 26.61
C TYR A 220 -14.26 0.03 26.88
N HIS A 221 -13.86 1.18 27.40
CA HIS A 221 -14.78 2.29 27.68
C HIS A 221 -14.10 3.66 27.62
N THR A 222 -14.90 4.72 27.61
CA THR A 222 -14.43 6.10 27.69
C THR A 222 -14.12 6.52 29.12
N ASP A 223 -13.27 7.52 29.32
CA ASP A 223 -13.10 8.20 30.60
C ASP A 223 -14.37 8.96 31.04
N ALA A 224 -14.30 9.61 32.20
CA ALA A 224 -15.41 10.40 32.76
C ALA A 224 -15.81 11.61 31.89
N ALA A 225 -14.99 12.02 30.91
CA ALA A 225 -15.30 13.08 29.95
C ALA A 225 -15.93 12.54 28.64
N GLY A 226 -16.11 11.22 28.53
CA GLY A 226 -16.64 10.59 27.32
C GLY A 226 -15.61 10.43 26.20
N ILE A 227 -14.32 10.49 26.51
CA ILE A 227 -13.22 10.36 25.56
C ILE A 227 -12.59 8.98 25.71
N TYR A 228 -12.11 8.37 24.62
CA TYR A 228 -11.23 7.19 24.69
C TYR A 228 -9.78 7.69 24.84
N PRO A 229 -9.21 7.72 26.05
CA PRO A 229 -7.96 8.42 26.29
C PRO A 229 -6.76 7.59 25.81
N LYS A 230 -5.73 8.26 25.29
CA LYS A 230 -4.54 7.65 24.67
C LYS A 230 -3.28 8.17 25.35
N LYS A 231 -2.26 7.32 25.47
CA LYS A 231 -0.91 7.59 25.97
C LYS A 231 0.07 7.95 24.85
N GLY A 232 -0.32 7.77 23.58
CA GLY A 232 0.44 8.20 22.40
C GLY A 232 1.39 7.15 21.83
N ASN A 233 1.41 5.94 22.40
CA ASN A 233 2.22 4.80 21.95
C ASN A 233 1.36 3.57 21.60
N GLU A 234 0.06 3.76 21.38
CA GLU A 234 -0.86 2.69 21.03
C GLU A 234 -0.61 2.10 19.64
N THR A 235 -0.80 0.80 19.54
CA THR A 235 -0.74 0.03 18.28
C THR A 235 -2.03 -0.76 18.08
N GLY A 236 -2.35 -1.11 16.83
CA GLY A 236 -3.59 -1.79 16.47
C GLY A 236 -4.85 -1.07 16.94
N ILE A 237 -5.86 -1.84 17.36
CA ILE A 237 -7.18 -1.34 17.77
C ILE A 237 -7.16 -0.36 18.96
N ARG A 238 -6.07 -0.37 19.75
CA ARG A 238 -5.86 0.57 20.86
C ARG A 238 -5.72 2.01 20.37
N LYS A 239 -5.40 2.23 19.09
CA LYS A 239 -5.46 3.55 18.46
C LYS A 239 -6.88 4.13 18.52
N TRP A 240 -7.91 3.32 18.61
CA TRP A 240 -9.32 3.74 18.70
C TRP A 240 -9.85 3.62 20.13
N HIS A 241 -9.58 2.50 20.79
CA HIS A 241 -10.15 2.19 22.11
C HIS A 241 -9.40 2.84 23.30
N GLY A 242 -8.21 3.38 23.06
CA GLY A 242 -7.41 4.03 24.10
C GLY A 242 -6.85 3.04 25.12
N TYR A 243 -6.40 3.54 26.29
CA TYR A 243 -5.79 2.72 27.33
C TYR A 243 -6.81 2.07 28.30
N LEU A 244 -8.08 2.48 28.27
CA LEU A 244 -9.15 1.95 29.10
C LEU A 244 -9.79 0.73 28.45
N HIS A 245 -9.01 -0.35 28.35
CA HIS A 245 -9.46 -1.66 27.89
C HIS A 245 -8.87 -2.79 28.73
N GLY A 246 -9.39 -4.00 28.56
CA GLY A 246 -8.84 -5.19 29.19
C GLY A 246 -9.42 -6.48 28.65
N TRP A 247 -8.93 -7.59 29.20
CA TRP A 247 -9.36 -8.95 28.87
C TRP A 247 -9.65 -9.76 30.12
N CYS A 248 -10.64 -10.64 30.04
CA CYS A 248 -10.79 -11.78 30.96
C CYS A 248 -11.18 -13.04 30.19
N ARG A 249 -11.12 -14.17 30.90
CA ARG A 249 -11.60 -15.46 30.43
C ARG A 249 -12.58 -16.04 31.42
N THR A 250 -13.75 -16.44 30.93
CA THR A 250 -14.78 -17.14 31.71
C THR A 250 -14.21 -18.38 32.41
N ASP A 251 -14.64 -18.59 33.65
CA ASP A 251 -14.20 -19.73 34.46
C ASP A 251 -15.11 -20.94 34.25
N ALA A 252 -15.01 -21.96 35.11
CA ALA A 252 -15.79 -23.19 34.98
C ALA A 252 -17.31 -22.96 35.02
N ASP A 253 -17.77 -21.87 35.66
CA ASP A 253 -19.17 -21.50 35.82
C ASP A 253 -19.66 -20.53 34.73
N GLY A 254 -18.80 -20.25 33.73
CA GLY A 254 -19.06 -19.36 32.60
C GLY A 254 -18.71 -17.92 32.94
#